data_AF-A0AAD7FAM0-F1
#
_entry.id   AF-A0AAD7FAM0-F1
#
_cell.length_a   1.000
_cell.length_b   1.000
_cell.length_c   1.000
_cell.angle_alpha   90.00
_cell.angle_beta   90.00
_cell.angle_gamma   90.00
#
_symmetry.space_group_name_H-M   'P 1'
#
loop_
_entity.id
_entity.type
_entity.pdbx_description
1 polymer ?
#
loop_
_entity_poly.entity_id
_entity_poly.type
_entity_poly.pdbx_seq_one_letter_code
_entity_poly.pdbx_strand_id
1 'polypeptide(L)'
;RGIMLDNMIVCISGLGPGHCMAIDLNIEHLIGSLKNLLRAKGMDTTWDRLGDISAAIVPLQRVRKKVTTTLGGSHQGSSHTAPDTTQLAWRVQRKVADEDLQSFQPLRSTAAPPILRTDILARGEKLLKSSTLKTFNKKIAAMIWEID
;
A
#
# COMPACT_ATOMS: atom_id res chain seq x y z
N ARG A 1 27.18 -14.41 -8.61
CA ARG A 1 26.07 -13.99 -9.50
C ARG A 1 26.00 -12.46 -9.39
N GLY A 2 26.12 -11.72 -10.49
CA GLY A 2 26.47 -10.29 -10.47
C GLY A 2 25.27 -9.35 -10.51
N ILE A 3 25.45 -8.16 -9.91
CA ILE A 3 24.47 -7.04 -9.81
C ILE A 3 23.78 -6.73 -11.17
N MET A 4 24.50 -6.92 -12.28
CA MET A 4 23.98 -6.70 -13.63
C MET A 4 22.83 -7.66 -14.01
N LEU A 5 22.85 -8.90 -13.53
CA LEU A 5 21.78 -9.86 -13.81
C LEU A 5 20.53 -9.56 -13.00
N ASP A 6 20.68 -9.04 -11.78
CA ASP A 6 19.55 -8.73 -10.90
C ASP A 6 18.81 -7.44 -11.33
N ASN A 7 19.50 -6.54 -12.06
CA ASN A 7 18.93 -5.29 -12.59
C ASN A 7 18.52 -5.37 -14.07
N MET A 8 18.51 -6.56 -14.68
CA MET A 8 18.19 -6.68 -16.11
C MET A 8 16.71 -6.40 -16.38
N ILE A 9 16.45 -5.68 -17.47
CA ILE A 9 15.12 -5.50 -18.04
C ILE A 9 14.87 -6.63 -19.03
N VAL A 10 13.80 -7.39 -18.82
CA VAL A 10 13.42 -8.56 -19.62
C VAL A 10 12.07 -8.35 -20.31
N CYS A 11 11.97 -8.78 -21.56
CA CYS A 11 10.71 -8.78 -22.32
C CYS A 11 10.18 -10.21 -22.46
N ILE A 12 9.58 -10.73 -21.39
CA ILE A 12 9.07 -12.11 -21.36
C ILE A 12 7.84 -12.29 -22.26
N SER A 13 7.13 -11.19 -22.53
CA SER A 13 5.93 -11.20 -23.36
C SER A 13 6.22 -11.33 -24.86
N GLY A 14 7.43 -10.97 -25.31
CA GLY A 14 7.78 -10.91 -26.73
C GLY A 14 7.03 -9.82 -27.53
N LEU A 15 6.29 -8.94 -26.86
CA LEU A 15 5.42 -7.93 -27.49
C LEU A 15 6.16 -6.67 -27.98
N GLY A 16 7.49 -6.61 -27.80
CA GLY A 16 8.31 -5.49 -28.26
C GLY A 16 8.52 -4.37 -27.23
N PRO A 17 8.99 -3.19 -27.67
CA PRO A 17 9.34 -2.06 -26.80
C PRO A 17 8.13 -1.55 -26.00
N GLY A 18 8.34 -1.23 -24.71
CA GLY A 18 7.27 -0.78 -23.80
C GLY A 18 6.59 -1.89 -22.99
N HIS A 19 6.87 -3.15 -23.31
CA HIS A 19 6.39 -4.33 -22.55
C HIS A 19 7.51 -5.06 -21.81
N CYS A 20 8.71 -4.49 -21.77
CA CYS A 20 9.83 -4.99 -21.00
C CYS A 20 9.69 -4.55 -19.53
N MET A 21 10.11 -5.41 -18.60
CA MET A 21 10.04 -5.12 -17.17
C MET A 21 11.31 -5.53 -16.45
N ALA A 22 11.62 -4.88 -15.33
CA ALA A 22 12.73 -5.31 -14.47
C ALA A 22 12.50 -6.74 -13.97
N ILE A 23 13.57 -7.54 -13.88
CA ILE A 23 13.52 -8.93 -13.41
C ILE A 23 12.88 -9.04 -12.03
N ASP A 24 13.23 -8.14 -11.11
CA ASP A 24 12.70 -8.13 -9.74
C ASP A 24 11.17 -8.00 -9.76
N LEU A 25 10.65 -7.03 -10.51
CA LEU A 25 9.21 -6.81 -10.68
C LEU A 25 8.52 -8.03 -11.32
N ASN A 26 9.16 -8.67 -12.30
CA ASN A 26 8.62 -9.89 -12.89
C ASN A 26 8.55 -11.06 -11.89
N ILE A 27 9.58 -11.23 -11.07
CA ILE A 27 9.61 -12.24 -10.01
C ILE A 27 8.51 -11.95 -8.99
N GLU A 28 8.31 -10.69 -8.61
CA GLU A 28 7.25 -10.28 -7.70
C GLU A 28 5.85 -10.65 -8.24
N HIS A 29 5.58 -10.38 -9.53
CA HIS A 29 4.31 -10.76 -10.16
C HIS A 29 4.09 -12.28 -10.22
N LEU A 30 5.14 -13.05 -10.47
CA LEU A 30 5.09 -14.52 -10.43
C LEU A 30 4.81 -15.04 -9.02
N ILE A 31 5.47 -14.47 -8.00
CA ILE A 31 5.22 -14.80 -6.59
C ILE A 31 3.79 -14.44 -6.19
N GLY A 32 3.30 -13.26 -6.57
CA GLY A 32 1.92 -12.86 -6.31
C GLY A 32 0.90 -13.80 -6.96
N SER A 33 1.19 -14.26 -8.17
CA SER A 33 0.36 -15.25 -8.87
C SER A 33 0.41 -16.63 -8.22
N LEU A 34 1.59 -17.09 -7.78
CA LEU A 34 1.76 -18.31 -7.01
C LEU A 34 0.94 -18.27 -5.71
N LYS A 35 1.03 -17.17 -4.94
CA LYS A 35 0.25 -17.00 -3.70
C LYS A 35 -1.26 -17.08 -3.93
N ASN A 36 -1.73 -16.55 -5.05
CA ASN A 36 -3.16 -16.61 -5.41
C ASN A 36 -3.60 -18.03 -5.81
N LEU A 37 -2.76 -18.77 -6.53
CA LEU A 37 -3.06 -20.13 -6.98
C LEU A 37 -2.89 -21.16 -5.85
N LEU A 38 -1.87 -20.99 -5.02
CA LEU A 38 -1.51 -21.87 -3.91
C LEU A 38 -2.25 -21.51 -2.62
N ARG A 39 -3.50 -21.05 -2.72
CA ARG A 39 -4.39 -20.79 -1.56
C ARG A 39 -4.89 -22.10 -0.92
N ALA A 40 -4.15 -23.20 -1.08
CA ALA A 40 -4.42 -24.47 -0.43
C ALA A 40 -4.10 -24.32 1.06
N LYS A 41 -5.05 -24.66 1.92
CA LYS A 41 -4.87 -24.75 3.37
C LYS A 41 -4.75 -26.23 3.76
N GLY A 42 -3.80 -26.60 4.61
CA GLY A 42 -3.74 -27.93 5.23
C GLY A 42 -2.54 -28.80 4.80
N MET A 43 -2.67 -30.13 4.92
CA MET A 43 -1.59 -31.10 4.71
C MET A 43 -1.03 -31.17 3.28
N ASP A 44 -1.76 -30.65 2.30
CA ASP A 44 -1.32 -30.69 0.89
C ASP A 44 -0.45 -29.48 0.49
N THR A 45 0.09 -28.74 1.45
CA THR A 45 1.09 -27.68 1.20
C THR A 45 2.50 -28.26 1.29
N THR A 46 2.85 -29.13 0.34
CA THR A 46 4.22 -29.62 0.19
C THR A 46 5.02 -28.74 -0.76
N TRP A 47 6.34 -28.66 -0.52
CA TRP A 47 7.26 -27.94 -1.40
C TRP A 47 7.25 -28.49 -2.83
N ASP A 48 7.06 -29.81 -2.99
CA ASP A 48 6.95 -30.46 -4.30
C ASP A 48 5.75 -29.92 -5.09
N ARG A 49 4.59 -29.80 -4.43
CA ARG A 49 3.38 -29.25 -5.05
C ARG A 49 3.53 -27.78 -5.42
N LEU A 50 4.26 -26.99 -4.61
CA LEU A 50 4.62 -25.62 -4.98
C LEU A 50 5.53 -25.62 -6.22
N GLY A 51 6.50 -26.53 -6.29
CA GLY A 51 7.35 -26.74 -7.46
C GLY A 51 6.53 -27.03 -8.72
N ASP A 52 5.63 -28.01 -8.66
CA ASP A 52 4.76 -28.41 -9.77
C ASP A 52 3.86 -27.25 -10.25
N ILE A 53 3.24 -26.53 -9.31
CA ILE A 53 2.39 -25.38 -9.61
C ILE A 53 3.21 -24.23 -10.19
N SER A 54 4.43 -24.01 -9.69
CA SER A 54 5.32 -22.98 -10.22
C SER A 54 5.74 -23.27 -11.66
N ALA A 55 6.00 -24.54 -12.01
CA ALA A 55 6.30 -24.96 -13.37
C ALA A 55 5.08 -24.78 -14.31
N ALA A 56 3.88 -25.00 -13.79
CA ALA A 56 2.62 -24.87 -14.54
C ALA A 56 1.97 -23.47 -14.47
N ILE A 57 2.65 -22.45 -13.92
CA ILE A 57 2.01 -21.16 -13.64
C ILE A 57 1.48 -20.44 -14.89
N VAL A 58 2.22 -20.49 -16.00
CA VAL A 58 1.85 -19.84 -17.26
C VAL A 58 0.56 -20.44 -17.84
N PRO A 59 0.43 -21.77 -18.04
CA PRO A 59 -0.83 -22.35 -18.49
C PRO A 59 -1.97 -22.14 -17.48
N LEU A 60 -1.71 -22.23 -16.16
CA LEU A 60 -2.73 -21.98 -15.14
C LEU A 60 -3.28 -20.55 -15.19
N GLN A 61 -2.43 -19.55 -15.41
CA GLN A 61 -2.87 -18.17 -15.60
C GLN A 61 -3.72 -18.00 -16.86
N ARG A 62 -3.40 -18.70 -17.96
CA ARG A 62 -4.21 -18.67 -19.19
C ARG A 62 -5.59 -19.28 -18.95
N VAL A 63 -5.65 -20.42 -18.27
CA VAL A 63 -6.91 -21.07 -17.89
C VAL A 63 -7.74 -20.14 -17.00
N ARG A 64 -7.13 -19.55 -15.97
CA ARG A 64 -7.80 -18.57 -15.10
C ARG A 64 -8.40 -17.42 -15.91
N LYS A 65 -7.62 -16.79 -16.81
CA LYS A 65 -8.11 -15.71 -17.67
C LYS A 65 -9.30 -16.18 -18.51
N LYS A 66 -9.19 -17.35 -19.15
CA LYS A 66 -10.27 -17.92 -19.98
C LYS A 66 -11.55 -18.14 -19.17
N VAL A 67 -11.43 -18.76 -17.99
CA VAL A 67 -12.56 -19.02 -17.07
C VAL A 67 -13.21 -17.72 -16.62
N THR A 68 -12.41 -16.74 -16.19
CA THR A 68 -12.93 -15.41 -15.80
C THR A 68 -13.70 -14.76 -16.94
N THR A 69 -13.17 -14.76 -18.16
CA THR A 69 -13.86 -14.22 -19.34
C THR A 69 -15.14 -14.97 -19.66
N THR A 70 -15.14 -16.30 -19.61
CA THR A 70 -16.34 -17.11 -19.90
C THR A 70 -17.45 -16.94 -18.88
N LEU A 71 -17.10 -16.69 -17.61
CA LEU A 71 -18.07 -16.45 -16.53
C LEU A 71 -18.55 -14.99 -16.47
N GLY A 72 -18.18 -14.15 -17.44
CA GLY A 72 -18.52 -12.73 -17.44
C GLY A 72 -17.86 -11.95 -16.30
N GLY A 73 -16.80 -12.50 -15.69
CA GLY A 73 -16.05 -11.82 -14.65
C GLY A 73 -15.33 -10.61 -15.24
N SER A 74 -15.51 -9.44 -14.64
CA SER A 74 -14.74 -8.25 -15.00
C SER A 74 -13.26 -8.53 -14.81
N HIS A 75 -12.46 -8.31 -15.85
CA HIS A 75 -11.00 -8.30 -15.70
C HIS A 75 -10.62 -7.20 -14.71
N GLN A 76 -10.20 -7.58 -13.50
CA GLN A 76 -9.60 -6.66 -12.55
C GLN A 76 -8.22 -6.30 -13.12
N GLY A 77 -8.12 -5.12 -13.73
CA GLY A 77 -6.87 -4.61 -14.27
C GLY A 77 -5.79 -4.60 -13.19
N SER A 78 -4.57 -4.98 -13.54
CA SER A 78 -3.39 -4.88 -12.67
C SER A 78 -2.87 -3.44 -12.54
N SER A 79 -3.54 -2.47 -13.17
CA SER A 79 -3.27 -1.07 -12.94
C SER A 79 -3.62 -0.76 -11.49
N HIS A 80 -2.61 -0.47 -10.68
CA HIS A 80 -2.74 0.18 -9.39
C HIS A 80 -3.27 1.61 -9.58
N THR A 81 -4.44 1.75 -10.21
CA THR A 81 -5.18 3.00 -10.18
C THR A 81 -5.58 3.17 -8.74
N ALA A 82 -5.03 4.19 -8.07
CA ALA A 82 -5.39 4.52 -6.71
C ALA A 82 -6.93 4.57 -6.65
N PRO A 83 -7.57 3.76 -5.79
CA PRO A 83 -9.01 3.74 -5.72
C PRO A 83 -9.48 5.16 -5.40
N ASP A 84 -10.49 5.64 -6.10
CA ASP A 84 -11.09 6.94 -5.79
C ASP A 84 -11.70 6.87 -4.38
N THR A 85 -11.01 7.48 -3.41
CA THR A 85 -11.41 7.51 -2.01
C THR A 85 -12.31 8.70 -1.67
N THR A 86 -12.68 9.54 -2.64
CA THR A 86 -13.48 10.75 -2.43
C THR A 86 -14.80 10.44 -1.72
N GLN A 87 -15.49 9.36 -2.13
CA GLN A 87 -16.75 8.97 -1.48
C GLN A 87 -16.57 8.51 -0.02
N LEU A 88 -15.44 7.84 0.29
CA LEU A 88 -15.13 7.42 1.65
C LEU A 88 -14.82 8.62 2.54
N ALA A 89 -14.04 9.59 2.04
CA ALA A 89 -13.78 10.84 2.74
C ALA A 89 -15.08 11.59 3.08
N TRP A 90 -16.02 11.69 2.13
CA TRP A 90 -17.33 12.31 2.37
C TRP A 90 -18.23 11.52 3.33
N ARG A 91 -18.11 10.19 3.39
CA ARG A 91 -18.83 9.38 4.39
C ARG A 91 -18.29 9.63 5.79
N VAL A 92 -16.97 9.68 5.95
CA VAL A 92 -16.34 10.02 7.23
C VAL A 92 -16.74 11.42 7.66
N GLN A 93 -16.64 12.40 6.75
CA GLN A 93 -17.01 13.79 7.05
C GLN A 93 -18.48 13.93 7.46
N ARG A 94 -19.40 13.26 6.76
CA ARG A 94 -20.81 13.24 7.15
C ARG A 94 -21.01 12.62 8.53
N LYS A 95 -20.36 11.49 8.81
CA LYS A 95 -20.48 10.83 10.11
C LYS A 95 -19.94 11.69 11.25
N VAL A 96 -18.85 12.40 11.01
CA VAL A 96 -18.26 13.37 11.94
C VAL A 96 -19.20 14.54 12.21
N ALA A 97 -19.91 15.02 11.19
CA ALA A 97 -20.92 16.07 11.33
C ALA A 97 -22.20 15.58 12.04
N ASP A 98 -22.70 14.39 11.67
CA ASP A 98 -23.89 13.77 12.26
C ASP A 98 -23.71 13.50 13.76
N GLU A 99 -22.51 13.10 14.17
CA GLU A 99 -22.17 12.85 15.57
C GLU A 99 -21.66 14.09 16.31
N ASP A 100 -21.63 15.24 15.64
CA ASP A 100 -21.17 16.52 16.18
C ASP A 100 -19.78 16.40 16.86
N LEU A 101 -18.90 15.54 16.31
CA LEU A 101 -17.60 15.23 16.91
C LEU A 101 -16.62 16.42 16.88
N GLN A 102 -16.93 17.43 16.06
CA GLN A 102 -16.15 18.66 15.97
C GLN A 102 -16.66 19.78 16.88
N SER A 103 -17.79 19.62 17.58
CA SER A 103 -18.22 20.64 18.53
C SER A 103 -17.38 20.62 19.78
N PHE A 104 -16.92 21.81 20.18
CA PHE A 104 -16.27 21.99 21.46
C PHE A 104 -17.34 21.99 22.55
N GLN A 105 -17.41 20.90 23.33
CA GLN A 105 -18.28 20.79 24.49
C GLN A 105 -17.50 21.15 25.77
N PRO A 106 -17.62 22.39 26.30
CA PRO A 106 -16.84 22.84 27.46
C PRO A 106 -17.14 22.07 28.76
N LEU A 107 -18.27 21.36 28.83
CA LEU A 107 -18.71 20.61 30.01
C LEU A 107 -19.02 19.14 29.69
N ARG A 108 -18.23 18.51 28.82
CA ARG A 108 -18.39 17.07 28.55
C ARG A 108 -18.24 16.31 29.87
N SER A 109 -19.36 15.84 30.42
CA SER A 109 -19.43 15.08 31.67
C SER A 109 -18.86 13.68 31.41
N THR A 110 -17.55 13.57 31.37
CA THR A 110 -16.87 12.28 31.41
C THR A 110 -16.74 11.87 32.87
N ALA A 111 -17.17 10.66 33.22
CA ALA A 111 -17.00 10.07 34.55
C ALA A 111 -15.52 9.97 35.00
N ALA A 112 -14.58 10.18 34.08
CA ALA A 112 -13.16 10.29 34.34
C ALA A 112 -12.70 11.76 34.25
N PRO A 113 -11.77 12.21 35.12
CA PRO A 113 -11.20 13.54 35.03
C PRO A 113 -10.59 13.77 33.63
N PRO A 114 -10.83 14.92 33.00
CA PRO A 114 -10.32 15.20 31.66
C PRO A 114 -8.79 15.13 31.68
N ILE A 115 -8.22 14.25 30.87
CA ILE A 115 -6.78 14.23 30.63
C ILE A 115 -6.45 15.53 29.89
N LEU A 116 -5.83 16.47 30.60
CA LEU A 116 -5.35 17.73 30.03
C LEU A 116 -4.37 17.41 28.90
N ARG A 117 -4.82 17.53 27.65
CA ARG A 117 -3.95 17.43 26.49
C ARG A 117 -3.22 18.75 26.32
N THR A 118 -1.92 18.66 26.07
CA THR A 118 -1.13 19.87 25.80
C THR A 118 -1.60 20.48 24.49
N ASP A 119 -1.90 21.77 24.51
CA ASP A 119 -2.15 22.54 23.29
C ASP A 119 -0.90 22.49 22.41
N ILE A 120 -1.03 21.78 21.30
CA ILE A 120 0.05 21.49 20.36
C ILE A 120 0.49 22.77 19.63
N LEU A 121 -0.43 23.71 19.41
CA LEU A 121 -0.16 25.00 18.77
C LEU A 121 0.60 25.91 19.73
N ALA A 122 0.09 26.08 20.95
CA ALA A 122 0.77 26.90 21.96
C ALA A 122 2.15 26.32 22.32
N ARG A 123 2.27 24.99 22.40
CA ARG A 123 3.56 24.31 22.61
C ARG A 123 4.49 24.48 21.40
N GLY A 124 3.97 24.36 20.19
CA GLY A 124 4.71 24.58 18.95
C GLY A 124 5.25 26.00 18.85
N GLU A 125 4.41 27.00 19.11
CA GLU A 125 4.77 28.42 19.13
C GLU A 125 5.87 28.69 20.17
N LYS A 126 5.70 28.19 21.40
CA LYS A 126 6.70 28.34 22.46
C LYS A 126 8.03 27.71 22.05
N LEU A 127 8.00 26.50 21.49
CA LEU A 127 9.21 25.81 21.02
C LEU A 127 9.90 26.60 19.90
N LEU A 128 9.13 27.13 18.94
CA LEU A 128 9.64 27.90 17.82
C LEU A 128 10.31 29.20 18.29
N LYS A 129 9.64 29.94 19.20
CA LYS A 129 10.17 31.17 19.80
C LYS A 129 11.39 30.92 20.70
N SER A 130 11.44 29.78 21.39
CA SER A 130 12.57 29.41 22.27
C SER A 130 13.75 28.79 21.53
N SER A 131 13.56 28.34 20.29
CA SER A 131 14.60 27.71 19.50
C SER A 131 15.45 28.74 18.77
N THR A 132 16.78 28.54 18.75
CA THR A 132 17.65 29.38 17.93
C THR A 132 17.46 29.05 16.45
N LEU A 133 17.61 30.05 15.57
CA LEU A 133 17.55 29.90 14.11
C LEU A 133 18.42 28.74 13.60
N LYS A 134 19.58 28.51 14.24
CA LYS A 134 20.49 27.39 13.94
C LYS A 134 19.85 26.02 14.24
N THR A 135 19.17 25.88 15.38
CA THR A 135 18.47 24.63 15.75
C THR A 135 17.25 24.40 14.87
N PHE A 136 16.53 25.46 14.51
CA PHE A 136 15.38 25.40 13.62
C PHE A 136 15.78 24.93 12.20
N ASN A 137 16.78 25.56 11.59
CA ASN A 137 17.26 25.21 10.26
C ASN A 137 17.80 23.77 10.19
N LYS A 138 18.46 23.29 11.26
CA LYS A 138 18.92 21.89 11.34
C LYS A 138 17.75 20.89 11.33
N LYS A 139 16.63 21.20 11.99
CA LYS A 139 15.44 20.34 12.01
C LYS A 139 14.69 20.34 10.68
N ILE A 140 14.60 21.49 10.02
CA ILE A 140 14.00 21.60 8.67
C ILE A 140 14.82 20.79 7.65
N ALA A 141 16.15 20.90 7.67
CA ALA A 141 17.00 20.11 6.79
C ALA A 141 16.84 18.60 7.02
N ALA A 142 16.72 18.15 8.28
CA ALA A 142 16.47 16.75 8.58
C ALA A 142 15.12 16.25 8.05
N MET A 143 14.06 17.06 8.14
CA MET A 143 12.73 16.72 7.59
C MET A 143 12.73 16.62 6.06
N ILE A 144 13.53 17.44 5.38
CA ILE A 144 13.63 17.41 3.91
C ILE A 144 14.40 16.16 3.44
N TRP A 145 15.40 15.72 4.21
CA TRP A 145 16.21 14.53 3.89
C TRP A 145 15.54 13.19 4.20
N GLU A 146 14.48 13.15 5.02
CA GLU A 146 13.70 11.93 5.28
C GLU A 146 12.63 11.65 4.20
N ILE A 147 12.55 12.49 3.16
CA ILE A 147 11.55 12.40 2.09
C ILE A 147 12.15 11.87 0.75
N ASP A 148 13.47 11.66 0.68
CA ASP A 148 14.18 10.95 -0.40
C ASP A 148 14.60 9.54 0.04
#